data_AF-A0A3N4IW89-F1
#
_entry.id   AF-A0A3N4IW89-F1
#
_cell.length_a   1.000
_cell.length_b   1.000
_cell.length_c   1.000
_cell.angle_alpha   90.00
_cell.angle_beta   90.00
_cell.angle_gamma   90.00
#
_symmetry.space_group_name_H-M   'P 1'
#
loop_
_entity.id
_entity.type
_entity.pdbx_description
1 polymer ?
#
loop_
_entity_poly.entity_id
_entity_poly.type
_entity_poly.pdbx_seq_one_letter_code
_entity_poly.pdbx_strand_id
1 'polypeptide(L)'
;ISYSEDPFELEELFEALGVELGTSKLDRDNLPSIRMVVGCSLGLITVDPSSSKVRLVHFTLQGYLHASSTLFHSPHSMMAEVCLKYLNFQSIRELSPTLHLAPPTTPFLDYALCHWGTH
;
A
#
# COMPACT_ATOMS: atom_id res chain seq x y z
N ILE A 1 -4.95 -0.43 -4.23
CA ILE A 1 -6.03 -1.45 -4.22
C ILE A 1 -6.47 -1.81 -5.63
N SER A 2 -7.03 -0.90 -6.44
CA SER A 2 -7.42 -1.25 -7.83
C SER A 2 -6.23 -1.41 -8.77
N TYR A 3 -5.17 -0.62 -8.59
CA TYR A 3 -3.96 -0.64 -9.42
C TYR A 3 -2.75 -1.29 -8.73
N SER A 4 -2.94 -2.05 -7.65
CA SER A 4 -1.83 -2.77 -7.01
C SER A 4 -1.50 -4.04 -7.78
N GLU A 5 -0.22 -4.39 -7.85
CA GLU A 5 0.24 -5.63 -8.50
C GLU A 5 -0.22 -6.87 -7.73
N ASP A 6 -0.21 -6.78 -6.39
CA ASP A 6 -0.73 -7.81 -5.50
C ASP A 6 -1.72 -7.24 -4.47
N PRO A 7 -2.64 -8.05 -3.92
CA PRO A 7 -3.54 -7.62 -2.86
C PRO A 7 -2.75 -7.29 -1.58
N PHE A 8 -3.05 -6.14 -0.98
CA PHE A 8 -2.49 -5.73 0.30
C PHE A 8 -3.12 -6.47 1.48
N GLU A 9 -2.33 -6.82 2.49
CA GLU A 9 -2.77 -6.98 3.87
C GLU A 9 -3.09 -5.61 4.49
N LEU A 10 -3.80 -5.60 5.60
CA LEU A 10 -4.19 -4.34 6.25
C LEU A 10 -2.98 -3.52 6.67
N GLU A 11 -1.99 -4.18 7.27
CA GLU A 11 -0.79 -3.56 7.80
C GLU A 11 0.08 -3.01 6.66
N GLU A 12 0.17 -3.73 5.53
CA GLU A 12 0.83 -3.25 4.31
C GLU A 12 0.15 -1.99 3.77
N LEU A 13 -1.19 -2.00 3.69
CA LEU A 13 -1.96 -0.86 3.21
C LEU A 13 -1.80 0.35 4.13
N PHE A 14 -1.76 0.16 5.44
CA PHE A 14 -1.61 1.26 6.39
C PHE A 14 -0.24 1.93 6.25
N GLU A 15 0.84 1.16 6.16
CA GLU A 15 2.16 1.74 5.94
C GLU A 15 2.23 2.44 4.58
N ALA A 16 1.70 1.84 3.52
CA ALA A 16 1.65 2.46 2.18
C ALA A 16 0.91 3.81 2.18
N LEU A 17 -0.24 3.88 2.88
CA LEU A 17 -1.02 5.11 3.02
C LEU A 17 -0.35 6.14 3.93
N GLY A 18 0.48 5.70 4.88
CA GLY A 18 1.23 6.57 5.80
C GLY A 18 2.51 7.16 5.19
N VAL A 19 2.89 6.76 3.97
CA VAL A 19 4.07 7.30 3.29
C VAL A 19 3.80 8.74 2.85
N GLU A 20 4.56 9.68 3.42
CA GLU A 20 4.53 11.09 3.03
C GLU A 20 5.82 11.45 2.27
N LEU A 21 5.70 11.95 1.03
CA LEU A 21 6.87 12.22 0.17
C LEU A 21 7.83 13.28 0.75
N GLY A 22 7.34 14.16 1.62
CA GLY A 22 8.13 15.23 2.27
C GLY A 22 8.88 14.83 3.55
N THR A 23 8.66 13.62 4.09
CA THR A 23 9.19 13.23 5.42
C THR A 23 10.41 12.33 5.31
N SER A 24 11.24 12.22 6.36
CA SER A 24 12.43 11.34 6.35
C SER A 24 12.18 9.96 6.95
N LYS A 25 11.00 9.74 7.54
CA LYS A 25 10.61 8.51 8.22
C LYS A 25 9.10 8.33 8.14
N LEU A 26 8.65 7.09 8.29
CA LEU A 26 7.25 6.77 8.52
C LEU A 26 6.85 7.19 9.94
N ASP A 27 5.77 7.96 10.06
CA ASP A 27 5.16 8.26 11.35
C ASP A 27 4.21 7.13 11.76
N ARG A 28 4.71 6.20 12.57
CA ARG A 28 3.95 5.03 13.00
C ARG A 28 2.78 5.37 13.90
N ASP A 29 2.83 6.52 14.59
CA ASP A 29 1.76 6.96 15.48
C ASP A 29 0.59 7.60 14.69
N ASN A 30 0.82 7.95 13.43
CA ASN A 30 -0.16 8.58 12.53
C ASN A 30 -0.66 7.64 11.41
N LEU A 31 -0.46 6.33 11.54
CA LEU A 31 -1.00 5.37 10.57
C LEU A 31 -2.53 5.33 10.64
N PRO A 32 -3.22 5.16 9.50
CA PRO A 32 -4.67 5.09 9.49
C PRO A 32 -5.17 3.83 10.21
N SER A 33 -6.37 3.92 10.80
CA SER A 33 -7.06 2.75 11.33
C SER A 33 -7.95 2.10 10.27
N ILE A 34 -8.28 0.81 10.43
CA ILE A 34 -9.22 0.12 9.54
C ILE A 34 -10.55 0.88 9.37
N ARG A 35 -11.07 1.47 10.46
CA ARG A 35 -12.30 2.26 10.44
C ARG A 35 -12.15 3.50 9.56
N MET A 36 -10.99 4.14 9.58
CA MET A 36 -10.69 5.29 8.75
C MET A 36 -10.59 4.88 7.27
N VAL A 37 -9.84 3.82 6.94
CA VAL A 37 -9.69 3.39 5.54
C VAL A 37 -11.04 2.95 4.95
N VAL A 38 -11.82 2.14 5.67
CA VAL A 38 -13.17 1.73 5.23
C VAL A 38 -14.12 2.92 5.16
N GLY A 39 -14.09 3.81 6.16
CA GLY A 39 -14.92 5.02 6.20
C GLY A 39 -14.65 5.98 5.05
N CYS A 40 -13.38 6.29 4.78
CA CYS A 40 -12.97 7.14 3.66
C CYS A 40 -13.30 6.52 2.29
N SER A 41 -13.26 5.18 2.21
CA SER A 41 -13.67 4.48 1.00
C SER A 41 -15.19 4.43 0.78
N LEU A 42 -16.00 4.94 1.73
CA LEU A 42 -17.47 4.83 1.71
C LEU A 42 -17.97 3.39 1.54
N GLY A 43 -17.23 2.41 2.07
CA GLY A 43 -17.55 0.98 1.95
C GLY A 43 -17.24 0.36 0.59
N LEU A 44 -16.46 1.04 -0.27
CA LEU A 44 -16.03 0.48 -1.56
C LEU A 44 -14.93 -0.59 -1.41
N ILE A 45 -14.29 -0.66 -0.25
CA ILE A 45 -13.32 -1.69 0.09
C ILE A 45 -13.84 -2.56 1.23
N THR A 46 -13.37 -3.80 1.27
CA THR A 46 -13.62 -4.78 2.33
C THR A 46 -12.34 -5.55 2.64
N VAL A 47 -12.32 -6.22 3.78
CA VAL A 47 -11.23 -7.12 4.18
C VAL A 47 -11.75 -8.54 4.10
N ASP A 48 -11.04 -9.39 3.37
CA ASP A 48 -11.35 -10.80 3.28
C ASP A 48 -11.11 -11.48 4.65
N PRO A 49 -12.14 -12.04 5.31
CA PRO A 49 -11.98 -12.68 6.62
C PRO A 49 -11.07 -13.91 6.60
N SER A 50 -10.88 -14.54 5.43
CA SER A 50 -10.09 -15.76 5.29
C SER A 50 -8.61 -15.51 5.01
N SER A 51 -8.28 -14.38 4.38
CA SER A 51 -6.90 -14.07 3.95
C SER A 51 -6.33 -12.77 4.54
N SER A 52 -7.14 -11.99 5.27
CA SER A 52 -6.78 -10.65 5.77
C SER A 52 -6.40 -9.65 4.67
N LYS A 53 -6.67 -9.98 3.40
CA LYS A 53 -6.36 -9.14 2.25
C LYS A 53 -7.47 -8.11 2.01
N VAL A 54 -7.07 -6.88 1.73
CA VAL A 54 -7.95 -5.77 1.36
C VAL A 54 -8.35 -5.90 -0.11
N ARG A 55 -9.65 -5.83 -0.38
CA ARG A 55 -10.23 -5.99 -1.72
C ARG A 55 -11.33 -4.97 -1.96
N LEU A 56 -11.71 -4.79 -3.23
CA LEU A 56 -12.91 -4.04 -3.58
C LEU A 56 -14.16 -4.83 -3.20
N VAL A 57 -15.24 -4.14 -2.82
CA VAL A 57 -16.50 -4.77 -2.37
C VAL A 57 -17.16 -5.64 -3.46
N HIS A 58 -16.90 -5.35 -4.73
CA HIS A 58 -17.44 -6.12 -5.84
C HIS A 58 -16.51 -6.10 -7.07
N PHE A 59 -16.44 -7.21 -7.82
CA PHE A 59 -15.54 -7.34 -8.98
C PHE A 59 -15.89 -6.36 -10.12
N THR A 60 -17.17 -5.99 -10.29
CA THR A 60 -17.56 -5.01 -11.32
C THR A 60 -17.00 -3.61 -11.03
N LEU A 61 -16.75 -3.28 -9.76
CA LEU A 61 -16.10 -2.02 -9.39
C LEU A 61 -14.66 -1.97 -9.92
N GLN A 62 -13.94 -3.09 -9.88
CA GLN A 62 -12.60 -3.18 -10.46
C GLN A 62 -12.64 -2.85 -11.96
N GLY A 63 -13.56 -3.48 -12.70
CA GLY A 63 -13.74 -3.21 -14.13
C GLY A 63 -14.06 -1.74 -14.43
N TYR A 64 -14.93 -1.12 -13.63
CA TYR A 64 -15.24 0.30 -13.75
C TYR A 64 -14.01 1.20 -13.51
N LEU A 65 -13.25 0.95 -12.44
CA LEU A 65 -12.07 1.73 -12.09
C LEU A 65 -10.98 1.63 -13.17
N HIS A 66 -10.73 0.46 -13.74
CA HIS A 66 -9.76 0.30 -14.84
C HIS A 66 -10.24 0.90 -16.16
N ALA A 67 -11.54 0.85 -16.46
CA ALA A 67 -12.08 1.40 -17.69
C ALA A 67 -12.08 2.94 -17.70
N SER A 68 -12.03 3.58 -16.53
CA SER A 68 -12.09 5.03 -16.39
C SER A 68 -10.71 5.62 -16.15
N SER A 69 -9.97 5.85 -17.24
CA SER A 69 -8.60 6.39 -17.23
C SER A 69 -8.49 7.81 -16.67
N THR A 70 -9.60 8.52 -16.47
CA THR A 70 -9.63 9.89 -15.95
C THR A 70 -9.77 9.97 -14.43
N LEU A 71 -10.12 8.87 -13.75
CA LEU A 71 -10.33 8.88 -12.30
C LEU A 71 -9.03 9.06 -11.51
N PHE A 72 -7.92 8.54 -12.02
CA PHE A 72 -6.62 8.59 -11.35
C PHE A 72 -5.57 9.15 -12.30
N HIS A 73 -4.83 10.17 -11.85
CA HIS A 73 -3.67 10.67 -12.56
C HIS A 73 -2.47 9.78 -12.26
N SER A 74 -2.00 9.04 -13.28
CA SER A 74 -0.80 8.19 -13.24
C SER A 74 -0.69 7.32 -11.97
N PRO A 75 -1.64 6.40 -11.74
CA PRO A 75 -1.69 5.61 -10.50
C PRO A 75 -0.42 4.79 -10.27
N HIS A 76 0.16 4.20 -11.32
CA HIS A 76 1.41 3.45 -11.22
C HIS A 76 2.58 4.34 -10.78
N SER A 77 2.75 5.54 -11.39
CA SER A 77 3.79 6.47 -10.96
C SER A 77 3.67 6.90 -9.49
N MET A 78 2.44 7.15 -9.02
CA MET A 78 2.19 7.45 -7.60
C MET A 78 2.57 6.28 -6.69
N MET A 79 2.24 5.05 -7.10
CA MET A 79 2.60 3.85 -6.34
C MET A 79 4.11 3.61 -6.32
N ALA A 80 4.80 3.80 -7.45
CA ALA A 80 6.26 3.71 -7.52
C ALA A 80 6.93 4.74 -6.61
N GLU A 81 6.44 6.00 -6.61
CA GLU A 81 6.93 7.04 -5.70
C GLU A 81 6.77 6.66 -4.22
N VAL A 82 5.61 6.11 -3.85
CA VAL A 82 5.35 5.61 -2.49
C VAL A 82 6.31 4.47 -2.11
N CYS A 83 6.48 3.48 -2.98
CA CYS A 83 7.42 2.38 -2.75
C CYS A 83 8.86 2.88 -2.59
N LEU A 84 9.34 3.70 -3.53
CA LEU A 84 10.69 4.25 -3.50
C LEU A 84 10.91 5.14 -2.27
N LYS A 85 9.91 5.93 -1.89
CA LYS A 85 9.97 6.76 -0.69
C LYS A 85 10.10 5.89 0.57
N TYR A 86 9.28 4.86 0.68
CA TYR A 86 9.31 3.93 1.79
C TYR A 86 10.67 3.23 1.92
N LEU A 87 11.20 2.72 0.80
CA LEU A 87 12.52 2.07 0.74
C LEU A 87 13.66 3.02 1.14
N ASN A 88 13.48 4.32 0.91
CA ASN A 88 14.48 5.34 1.25
C ASN A 88 14.39 5.84 2.70
N PHE A 89 13.42 5.41 3.50
CA PHE A 89 13.39 5.74 4.92
C PHE A 89 14.61 5.17 5.65
N GLN A 90 15.19 5.96 6.56
CA GLN A 90 16.43 5.58 7.25
C GLN A 90 16.30 4.23 7.96
N SER A 91 15.17 4.01 8.65
CA SER A 91 14.87 2.75 9.34
C SER A 91 14.81 1.53 8.41
N ILE A 92 14.48 1.73 7.12
CA ILE A 92 14.43 0.66 6.12
C ILE A 92 15.81 0.44 5.51
N ARG A 93 16.54 1.51 5.21
CA ARG A 93 17.91 1.43 4.68
C ARG A 93 18.91 0.79 5.65
N GLU A 94 18.66 0.92 6.94
CA GLU A 94 19.45 0.31 8.01
C GLU A 94 19.11 -1.18 8.23
N LEU A 95 18.05 -1.71 7.60
CA LEU A 95 17.77 -3.14 7.65
C LEU A 95 18.88 -3.93 6.97
N SER A 96 19.26 -5.04 7.59
CA SER A 96 20.31 -5.89 7.04
C SER A 96 19.84 -6.52 5.71
N PRO A 97 20.64 -6.45 4.63
CA PRO A 97 20.30 -7.10 3.36
C PRO A 97 20.29 -8.64 3.44
N THR A 98 20.69 -9.22 4.58
CA THR A 98 20.66 -10.66 4.85
C THR A 98 19.33 -11.16 5.43
N LEU A 99 18.36 -10.27 5.63
CA LEU A 99 17.03 -10.67 6.07
C LEU A 99 16.34 -11.47 4.97
N HIS A 100 16.12 -12.77 5.22
CA HIS A 100 15.42 -13.66 4.29
C HIS A 100 13.90 -13.39 4.25
N LEU A 101 13.35 -12.69 5.25
CA LEU A 101 11.96 -12.24 5.31
C LEU A 101 11.92 -10.79 5.83
N ALA A 102 10.94 -10.01 5.37
CA ALA A 102 10.65 -8.72 5.97
C ALA A 102 10.37 -8.86 7.48
N PRO A 103 10.99 -8.03 8.33
CA PRO A 103 10.63 -7.95 9.74
C PRO A 103 9.13 -7.66 9.88
N PRO A 104 8.45 -8.22 10.90
CA PRO A 104 7.04 -7.90 11.17
C PRO A 104 6.78 -6.42 11.42
N THR A 105 7.83 -5.66 11.74
CA THR A 105 7.78 -4.21 11.93
C THR A 105 7.70 -3.42 10.63
N THR A 106 7.87 -4.05 9.47
CA THR A 106 7.90 -3.38 8.16
C THR A 106 7.05 -4.14 7.13
N PRO A 107 5.74 -4.32 7.40
CA PRO A 107 4.85 -5.13 6.56
C PRO A 107 4.88 -4.72 5.08
N PHE A 108 4.98 -3.43 4.75
CA PHE A 108 4.98 -2.98 3.35
C PHE A 108 6.31 -3.22 2.59
N LEU A 109 7.36 -3.70 3.27
CA LEU A 109 8.70 -3.82 2.69
C LEU A 109 8.76 -4.76 1.50
N ASP A 110 8.19 -5.95 1.60
CA ASP A 110 8.25 -6.97 0.54
C ASP A 110 7.54 -6.46 -0.72
N TYR A 111 6.33 -5.90 -0.57
CA TYR A 111 5.60 -5.29 -1.67
C TYR A 111 6.44 -4.18 -2.34
N ALA A 112 6.98 -3.26 -1.53
CA ALA A 112 7.76 -2.16 -2.05
C ALA A 112 9.00 -2.63 -2.81
N LEU A 113 9.74 -3.62 -2.30
CA LEU A 113 10.92 -4.20 -2.95
C LEU A 113 10.59 -4.91 -4.27
N CYS A 114 9.49 -5.67 -4.31
CA CYS A 114 9.13 -6.50 -5.45
C CYS A 114 8.46 -5.73 -6.59
N HIS A 115 7.72 -4.65 -6.29
CA HIS A 115 6.83 -4.03 -7.28
C HIS A 115 7.17 -2.58 -7.63
N TRP A 116 8.10 -1.91 -6.94
CA TRP A 116 8.42 -0.50 -7.23
C TRP A 116 8.81 -0.22 -8.69
N GLY A 117 9.45 -1.18 -9.37
CA GLY A 117 9.88 -1.04 -10.76
C GLY A 117 8.88 -1.57 -11.79
N THR A 118 7.83 -2.26 -11.35
CA THR A 118 6.70 -2.68 -12.19
C THR A 118 5.62 -1.59 -12.24
N HIS A 119 5.47 -0.85 -11.14
CA HIS A 119 4.78 0.44 -11.11
C HIS A 119 5.62 1.53 -11.81
#